data_AF-A0A846NC59-F1
#
_entry.id   AF-A0A846NC59-F1
#
_cell.length_a   1.000
_cell.length_b   1.000
_cell.length_c   1.000
_cell.angle_alpha   90.00
_cell.angle_beta   90.00
_cell.angle_gamma   90.00
#
_symmetry.space_group_name_H-M   'P 1'
#
loop_
_entity.id
_entity.type
_entity.pdbx_description
1 polymer ?
#
loop_
_entity_poly.entity_id
_entity_poly.type
_entity_poly.pdbx_seq_one_letter_code
_entity_poly.pdbx_strand_id
1 'polypeptide(L)'
;MGEVEDSREMVIEEKGLTWRSMLAFVFIVFIIHPAIVYNWLVNGLWGIGLGSWAVILLWVGLTRLLGSPLNSKEIFVIRMFESIGLVTTGYFFAYLLRNQYYANSEIAQIFGLQDQVPRYFSPLGEDYMRSVLNRTFLDISWVQPILVNVGMPVLLAGIAN
;
A
#
# COMPACT_ATOMS: atom_id res chain seq x y z
N MET A 1 37.27 -48.46 -2.06
CA MET A 1 37.81 -47.13 -2.39
C MET A 1 37.02 -46.64 -3.58
N GLY A 2 35.85 -46.06 -3.32
CA GLY A 2 34.97 -45.50 -4.35
C GLY A 2 34.72 -44.07 -3.92
N GLU A 3 35.37 -43.14 -4.60
CA GLU A 3 35.13 -41.71 -4.43
C GLU A 3 33.70 -41.43 -4.89
N VAL A 4 32.81 -41.23 -3.91
CA VAL A 4 31.53 -40.60 -4.16
C VAL A 4 31.86 -39.13 -4.36
N GLU A 5 32.13 -38.79 -5.62
CA GLU A 5 32.25 -37.41 -6.08
C GLU A 5 30.90 -36.73 -5.81
N ASP A 6 30.88 -35.92 -4.75
CA ASP A 6 29.75 -35.08 -4.32
C ASP A 6 29.50 -34.05 -5.42
N SER A 7 28.80 -34.45 -6.47
CA SER A 7 28.25 -33.59 -7.51
C SER A 7 27.10 -32.79 -6.94
N ARG A 8 27.42 -31.85 -6.04
CA ARG A 8 26.56 -30.71 -5.77
C ARG A 8 26.51 -29.90 -7.05
N GLU A 9 25.52 -30.17 -7.89
CA GLU A 9 25.03 -29.18 -8.82
C GLU A 9 24.87 -27.89 -8.01
N MET A 10 25.71 -26.90 -8.29
CA MET A 10 25.49 -25.56 -7.78
C MET A 10 24.18 -25.10 -8.39
N VAL A 11 23.07 -25.35 -7.69
CA VAL A 11 21.78 -24.74 -7.97
C VAL A 11 22.04 -23.25 -7.88
N ILE A 12 22.26 -22.60 -9.03
CA ILE A 12 22.40 -21.16 -9.08
C ILE A 12 21.05 -20.64 -8.65
N GLU A 13 20.98 -20.21 -7.40
CA GLU A 13 19.74 -19.74 -6.83
C GLU A 13 19.36 -18.47 -7.57
N GLU A 14 18.41 -18.60 -8.49
CA GLU A 14 17.97 -17.45 -9.26
C GLU A 14 17.40 -16.41 -8.28
N LYS A 15 17.74 -15.13 -8.47
CA LYS A 15 17.33 -14.08 -7.54
C LYS A 15 15.94 -13.58 -7.92
N GLY A 16 15.05 -13.47 -6.93
CA GLY A 16 13.72 -12.87 -7.10
C GLY A 16 13.74 -11.34 -7.02
N LEU A 17 14.62 -10.77 -6.19
CA LEU A 17 14.83 -9.33 -6.10
C LEU A 17 15.97 -8.93 -7.05
N THR A 18 15.61 -8.37 -8.19
CA THR A 18 16.54 -7.87 -9.21
C THR A 18 16.22 -6.42 -9.53
N TRP A 19 17.11 -5.74 -10.27
CA TRP A 19 16.82 -4.41 -10.78
C TRP A 19 15.53 -4.36 -11.63
N ARG A 20 15.24 -5.44 -12.36
CA ARG A 20 14.03 -5.56 -13.18
C ARG A 20 12.78 -5.59 -12.31
N SER A 21 12.78 -6.35 -11.21
CA SER A 21 11.64 -6.38 -10.27
C SER A 21 11.53 -5.06 -9.50
N MET A 22 12.64 -4.41 -9.15
CA MET A 22 12.64 -3.10 -8.49
C MET A 22 11.97 -2.02 -9.35
N LEU A 23 12.24 -2.00 -10.65
CA LEU A 23 11.58 -1.07 -11.58
C LEU A 23 10.06 -1.29 -11.64
N ALA A 24 9.61 -2.56 -11.57
CA ALA A 24 8.18 -2.86 -11.46
C ALA A 24 7.59 -2.30 -10.15
N PHE A 25 8.32 -2.36 -9.03
CA PHE A 25 7.84 -1.78 -7.77
C PHE A 25 7.71 -0.27 -7.84
N VAL A 26 8.68 0.42 -8.45
CA VAL A 26 8.61 1.86 -8.67
C VAL A 26 7.38 2.21 -9.52
N PHE A 27 7.12 1.45 -10.58
CA PHE A 27 5.91 1.62 -11.40
C PHE A 27 4.62 1.45 -10.56
N ILE A 28 4.56 0.40 -9.74
CA ILE A 28 3.41 0.15 -8.85
C ILE A 28 3.20 1.32 -7.89
N VAL A 29 4.26 1.77 -7.21
CA VAL A 29 4.18 2.80 -6.16
C VAL A 29 3.85 4.19 -6.71
N PHE A 30 4.43 4.57 -7.84
CA PHE A 30 4.29 5.95 -8.36
C PHE A 30 3.15 6.11 -9.37
N ILE A 31 2.69 5.04 -10.00
CA ILE A 31 1.66 5.12 -11.06
C ILE A 31 0.38 4.42 -10.61
N ILE A 32 0.48 3.16 -10.19
CA ILE A 32 -0.70 2.34 -9.87
C ILE A 32 -1.32 2.77 -8.53
N HIS A 33 -0.52 2.95 -7.48
CA HIS A 33 -1.03 3.32 -6.15
C HIS A 33 -1.77 4.67 -6.15
N PRO A 34 -1.23 5.78 -6.72
CA PRO A 34 -1.96 7.06 -6.72
C PRO A 34 -3.28 6.99 -7.49
N ALA A 35 -3.31 6.24 -8.61
CA ALA A 35 -4.53 6.03 -9.38
C ALA A 35 -5.60 5.28 -8.57
N ILE A 36 -5.20 4.27 -7.81
CA ILE A 36 -6.08 3.50 -6.94
C ILE A 36 -6.59 4.34 -5.77
N VAL A 37 -5.72 5.09 -5.11
CA VAL A 37 -6.11 5.99 -4.00
C VAL A 37 -7.09 7.05 -4.49
N TYR A 38 -6.82 7.64 -5.66
CA TYR A 38 -7.73 8.59 -6.29
C TYR A 38 -9.08 7.96 -6.61
N ASN A 39 -9.09 6.78 -7.24
CA ASN A 39 -10.33 6.09 -7.58
C ASN A 39 -11.18 5.79 -6.34
N TRP A 40 -10.53 5.38 -5.26
CA TRP A 40 -11.18 5.11 -3.99
C TRP A 40 -11.73 6.37 -3.31
N LEU A 41 -10.97 7.47 -3.31
CA LEU A 41 -11.43 8.73 -2.72
C LEU A 41 -12.59 9.38 -3.50
N VAL A 42 -12.58 9.27 -4.83
CA VAL A 42 -13.56 9.96 -5.69
C VAL A 42 -14.79 9.09 -5.98
N ASN A 43 -14.59 7.82 -6.34
CA ASN A 43 -15.67 6.92 -6.74
C ASN A 43 -16.11 5.99 -5.62
N GLY A 44 -15.38 5.93 -4.50
CA GLY A 44 -15.64 4.96 -3.43
C GLY A 44 -15.38 3.50 -3.83
N LEU A 45 -14.77 3.27 -5.00
CA LEU A 45 -14.50 1.93 -5.53
C LEU A 45 -13.13 1.44 -5.09
N TRP A 46 -13.04 0.15 -4.79
CA TRP A 46 -11.79 -0.49 -4.43
C TRP A 46 -11.03 -0.89 -5.69
N GLY A 47 -9.76 -0.51 -5.74
CA GLY A 47 -8.89 -0.73 -6.90
C GLY A 47 -9.20 0.18 -8.09
N ILE A 48 -8.54 -0.12 -9.20
CA ILE A 48 -8.91 0.33 -10.54
C ILE A 48 -9.27 -0.96 -11.28
N GLY A 49 -10.25 -0.94 -12.20
CA GLY A 49 -10.73 -2.14 -12.92
C GLY A 49 -9.69 -2.92 -13.74
N LEU A 50 -8.40 -2.67 -13.52
CA LEU A 50 -7.29 -3.54 -13.86
C LEU A 50 -7.38 -4.83 -13.04
N GLY A 51 -7.44 -5.98 -13.72
CA GLY A 51 -7.38 -7.28 -13.05
C GLY A 51 -6.07 -7.46 -12.28
N SER A 52 -6.07 -8.36 -11.28
CA SER A 52 -4.99 -8.65 -10.29
C SER A 52 -3.68 -9.24 -10.86
N TRP A 53 -3.39 -8.96 -12.13
CA TRP A 53 -2.25 -9.44 -12.90
C TRP A 53 -1.77 -8.43 -13.94
N ALA A 54 -2.44 -7.28 -14.08
CA ALA A 54 -2.18 -6.34 -15.16
C ALA A 54 -0.72 -5.87 -15.17
N VAL A 55 -0.16 -5.55 -14.00
CA VAL A 55 1.23 -5.10 -13.89
C VAL A 55 2.21 -6.22 -14.23
N ILE A 56 1.96 -7.44 -13.73
CA ILE A 56 2.80 -8.60 -14.03
C ILE A 56 2.79 -8.89 -15.54
N LEU A 57 1.62 -8.92 -16.16
CA LEU A 57 1.49 -9.18 -17.59
C LEU A 57 2.19 -8.10 -18.42
N LEU A 58 2.05 -6.84 -18.03
CA LEU A 58 2.78 -5.72 -18.65
C LEU A 58 4.29 -5.91 -18.53
N TRP A 59 4.79 -6.27 -17.35
CA TRP A 59 6.22 -6.44 -17.11
C TRP A 59 6.80 -7.65 -17.83
N VAL A 60 6.08 -8.78 -17.85
CA VAL A 60 6.44 -9.97 -18.62
C VAL A 60 6.49 -9.66 -20.13
N GLY A 61 5.50 -8.92 -20.65
CA GLY A 61 5.49 -8.50 -22.05
C GLY A 61 6.68 -7.59 -22.39
N LEU A 62 6.92 -6.57 -21.56
CA LEU A 62 8.00 -5.60 -21.76
C LEU A 62 9.38 -6.27 -21.72
N THR A 63 9.63 -7.10 -20.73
CA THR A 63 10.92 -7.78 -20.55
C THR A 63 11.18 -8.84 -21.62
N ARG A 64 10.13 -9.54 -22.08
CA ARG A 64 10.21 -10.46 -23.22
C ARG A 64 10.54 -9.70 -24.52
N LEU A 65 9.95 -8.53 -24.74
CA LEU A 65 10.26 -7.68 -25.89
C LEU A 65 11.71 -7.19 -25.87
N LEU A 66 12.24 -6.88 -24.69
CA LEU A 66 13.63 -6.46 -24.49
C LEU A 66 14.65 -7.64 -24.53
N GLY A 67 14.20 -8.86 -24.83
CA GLY A 67 15.06 -10.04 -24.95
C GLY A 67 15.53 -10.63 -23.61
N SER A 68 14.97 -10.19 -22.48
CA SER A 68 15.38 -10.60 -21.14
C SER A 68 14.17 -11.01 -20.31
N PRO A 69 13.55 -12.18 -20.56
CA PRO A 69 12.33 -12.59 -19.90
C PRO A 69 12.48 -12.66 -18.37
N LEU A 70 11.41 -12.33 -17.65
CA LEU A 70 11.36 -12.46 -16.19
C LEU A 70 11.35 -13.93 -15.79
N ASN A 71 12.03 -14.20 -14.69
CA ASN A 71 11.99 -15.48 -14.02
C ASN A 71 10.74 -15.61 -13.13
N SER A 72 10.25 -16.84 -12.91
CA SER A 72 9.22 -17.20 -11.95
C SER A 72 9.43 -16.60 -10.57
N LYS A 73 10.67 -16.53 -10.07
CA LYS A 73 10.97 -15.88 -8.78
C LYS A 73 10.75 -14.37 -8.81
N GLU A 74 11.12 -13.68 -9.88
CA GLU A 74 10.86 -12.23 -10.03
C GLU A 74 9.36 -11.95 -10.12
N ILE A 75 8.63 -12.77 -10.90
CA ILE A 75 7.18 -12.70 -11.01
C ILE A 75 6.53 -12.91 -9.64
N PHE A 76 7.02 -13.87 -8.86
CA PHE A 76 6.55 -14.14 -7.51
C PHE A 76 6.75 -12.94 -6.58
N VAL A 77 7.94 -12.31 -6.57
CA VAL A 77 8.16 -11.13 -5.72
C VAL A 77 7.27 -9.96 -6.16
N ILE A 78 7.10 -9.73 -7.47
CA ILE A 78 6.16 -8.71 -7.99
C ILE A 78 4.73 -9.00 -7.53
N ARG A 79 4.28 -10.25 -7.61
CA ARG A 79 2.94 -10.65 -7.17
C ARG A 79 2.73 -10.47 -5.67
N MET A 80 3.75 -10.81 -4.88
CA MET A 80 3.72 -10.63 -3.43
C MET A 80 3.66 -9.15 -3.07
N PHE A 81 4.47 -8.32 -3.74
CA PHE A 81 4.48 -6.86 -3.53
C PHE A 81 3.15 -6.22 -3.92
N GLU A 82 2.55 -6.61 -5.04
CA GLU A 82 1.23 -6.14 -5.47
C GLU A 82 0.15 -6.48 -4.43
N SER A 83 0.17 -7.70 -3.88
CA SER A 83 -0.82 -8.14 -2.88
C SER A 83 -0.72 -7.38 -1.56
N ILE A 84 0.50 -7.23 -1.03
CA ILE A 84 0.76 -6.63 0.28
C ILE A 84 0.72 -5.10 0.21
N GLY A 85 1.22 -4.53 -0.88
CA GLY A 85 1.27 -3.09 -1.10
C GLY A 85 -0.12 -2.48 -1.25
N LEU A 86 -0.97 -3.10 -2.07
CA LEU A 86 -2.29 -2.56 -2.41
C LEU A 86 -3.34 -2.81 -1.34
N VAL A 87 -3.50 -4.05 -0.88
CA VAL A 87 -4.64 -4.44 -0.05
C VAL A 87 -4.42 -4.05 1.41
N THR A 88 -3.18 -4.08 1.87
CA THR A 88 -2.87 -3.93 3.30
C THR A 88 -2.41 -2.51 3.62
N THR A 89 -1.38 -1.99 2.96
CA THR A 89 -0.68 -0.79 3.47
C THR A 89 -1.16 0.53 2.84
N GLY A 90 -1.45 0.53 1.53
CA GLY A 90 -1.82 1.76 0.80
C GLY A 90 -3.13 2.41 1.27
N TYR A 91 -4.08 1.60 1.75
CA TYR A 91 -5.40 2.10 2.15
C TYR A 91 -5.47 2.65 3.58
N PHE A 92 -4.54 2.30 4.48
CA PHE A 92 -4.60 2.77 5.86
C PHE A 92 -4.58 4.31 5.96
N PHE A 93 -3.66 4.95 5.24
CA PHE A 93 -3.55 6.40 5.25
C PHE A 93 -4.64 7.08 4.43
N ALA A 94 -5.10 6.45 3.35
CA ALA A 94 -6.27 6.95 2.61
C ALA A 94 -7.52 6.95 3.50
N TYR A 95 -7.69 5.90 4.33
CA TYR A 95 -8.78 5.80 5.30
C TYR A 95 -8.77 6.93 6.33
N LEU A 96 -7.60 7.27 6.85
CA LEU A 96 -7.43 8.41 7.77
C LEU A 96 -7.86 9.73 7.12
N LEU A 97 -7.45 9.97 5.87
CA LEU A 97 -7.82 11.19 5.14
C LEU A 97 -9.33 11.25 4.88
N ARG A 98 -9.94 10.12 4.52
CA ARG A 98 -11.39 10.02 4.32
C ARG A 98 -12.17 10.29 5.61
N ASN A 99 -11.73 9.73 6.73
CA ASN A 99 -12.34 9.96 8.04
C ASN A 99 -12.23 11.43 8.44
N GLN A 100 -11.09 12.05 8.15
CA GLN A 100 -10.88 13.48 8.40
C GLN A 100 -11.81 14.36 7.60
N TYR A 101 -12.02 14.04 6.32
CA TYR A 101 -13.00 14.72 5.48
C TYR A 101 -14.42 14.58 6.03
N TYR A 102 -14.84 13.37 6.42
CA TYR A 102 -16.19 13.18 6.95
C TYR A 102 -16.42 13.89 8.28
N ALA A 103 -15.48 13.79 9.21
CA ALA A 103 -15.58 14.40 10.53
C ALA A 103 -15.63 15.93 10.49
N ASN A 104 -14.96 16.56 9.51
CA ASN A 104 -14.86 18.02 9.40
C ASN A 104 -15.70 18.61 8.25
N SER A 105 -16.52 17.80 7.59
CA SER A 105 -17.39 18.25 6.49
C SER A 105 -18.40 19.32 6.96
N GLU A 106 -18.81 20.20 6.05
CA GLU A 106 -19.85 21.21 6.34
C GLU A 106 -21.15 20.56 6.84
N ILE A 107 -21.48 19.39 6.29
CA ILE A 107 -22.63 18.59 6.72
C ILE A 107 -22.46 18.17 8.20
N ALA A 108 -21.31 17.61 8.58
CA ALA A 108 -21.06 17.24 9.97
C ALA A 108 -21.13 18.43 10.93
N GLN A 109 -20.74 19.63 10.48
CA GLN A 109 -20.84 20.86 11.26
C GLN A 109 -22.29 21.33 11.40
N ILE A 110 -23.06 21.37 10.31
CA ILE A 110 -24.47 21.80 10.30
C ILE A 110 -25.33 20.91 11.21
N PHE A 111 -25.07 19.61 11.22
CA PHE A 111 -25.78 18.66 12.06
C PHE A 111 -25.24 18.54 13.49
N GLY A 112 -24.20 19.32 13.87
CA GLY A 112 -23.59 19.26 15.20
C GLY A 112 -22.93 17.92 15.52
N LEU A 113 -22.56 17.14 14.50
CA LEU A 113 -21.94 15.83 14.64
C LEU A 113 -20.43 15.94 14.89
N GLN A 114 -19.79 17.05 14.51
CA GLN A 114 -18.35 17.24 14.65
C GLN A 114 -17.89 17.06 16.11
N ASP A 115 -18.63 17.61 17.08
CA ASP A 115 -18.29 17.52 18.51
C ASP A 115 -18.48 16.12 19.09
N GLN A 116 -19.26 15.27 18.42
CA GLN A 116 -19.49 13.88 18.82
C GLN A 116 -18.41 12.94 18.27
N VAL A 117 -17.59 13.40 17.32
CA VAL A 117 -16.53 12.57 16.74
C VAL A 117 -15.39 12.42 17.75
N PRO A 118 -14.99 11.18 18.08
CA PRO A 118 -13.84 10.97 18.96
C PRO A 118 -12.54 11.44 18.31
N ARG A 119 -11.60 11.99 19.09
CA ARG A 119 -10.30 12.46 18.60
C ARG A 119 -9.41 11.36 18.00
N TYR A 120 -9.63 10.10 18.37
CA TYR A 120 -8.95 8.96 17.74
C TYR A 120 -9.49 8.62 16.34
N PHE A 121 -10.65 9.15 15.96
CA PHE A 121 -11.21 8.95 14.61
C PHE A 121 -10.60 9.93 13.61
N SER A 122 -10.45 11.19 14.02
CA SER A 122 -9.91 12.27 13.19
C SER A 122 -9.43 13.47 14.05
N PRO A 123 -8.43 14.26 13.59
CA PRO A 123 -8.24 15.64 14.04
C PRO A 123 -9.51 16.47 13.83
N LEU A 124 -9.80 17.41 14.74
CA LEU A 124 -10.99 18.28 14.72
C LEU A 124 -10.59 19.74 14.95
N GLY A 125 -11.42 20.68 14.51
CA GLY A 125 -11.25 22.11 14.80
C GLY A 125 -9.90 22.68 14.35
N GLU A 126 -9.18 23.34 15.26
CA GLU A 126 -7.86 23.94 14.98
C GLU A 126 -6.79 22.91 14.59
N ASP A 127 -6.83 21.72 15.19
CA ASP A 127 -5.89 20.63 14.86
C ASP A 127 -6.10 20.15 13.42
N TYR A 128 -7.36 20.07 12.98
CA TYR A 128 -7.71 19.78 11.58
C TYR A 128 -7.17 20.87 10.64
N MET A 129 -7.41 22.15 10.95
CA MET A 129 -6.91 23.27 10.15
C MET A 129 -5.39 23.24 10.00
N ARG A 130 -4.66 23.01 11.10
CA ARG A 130 -3.20 22.91 11.08
C ARG A 130 -2.71 21.76 10.18
N SER A 131 -3.33 20.59 10.30
CA SER A 131 -2.96 19.42 9.49
C SER A 131 -3.22 19.63 8.00
N VAL A 132 -4.37 20.22 7.62
CA VAL A 132 -4.73 20.42 6.22
C VAL A 132 -3.87 21.48 5.56
N LEU A 133 -3.58 22.57 6.26
CA LEU A 133 -2.70 23.63 5.77
C LEU A 133 -1.29 23.10 5.49
N ASN A 134 -0.75 22.30 6.40
CA ASN A 134 0.59 21.74 6.27
C ASN A 134 0.65 20.51 5.35
N ARG A 135 -0.51 19.96 4.92
CA ARG A 135 -0.65 18.76 4.07
C ARG A 135 0.24 17.60 4.52
N THR A 136 0.32 17.39 5.83
CA THR A 136 1.23 16.41 6.43
C THR A 136 0.51 15.53 7.43
N PHE A 137 0.95 14.26 7.49
CA PHE A 137 0.59 13.31 8.56
C PHE A 137 1.54 13.41 9.76
N LEU A 138 2.61 14.21 9.66
CA LEU A 138 3.62 14.38 10.72
C LEU A 138 3.21 15.46 11.75
N ASP A 139 1.92 15.60 12.00
CA ASP A 139 1.37 16.49 13.02
C ASP A 139 1.02 15.68 14.28
N ILE A 140 1.18 16.28 15.46
CA ILE A 140 0.84 15.62 16.74
C ILE A 140 -0.63 15.18 16.78
N SER A 141 -1.53 15.89 16.08
CA SER A 141 -2.95 15.55 15.98
C SER A 141 -3.21 14.19 15.32
N TRP A 142 -2.29 13.70 14.49
CA TRP A 142 -2.40 12.39 13.84
C TRP A 142 -1.95 11.22 14.69
N VAL A 143 -1.27 11.46 15.81
CA VAL A 143 -0.76 10.38 16.66
C VAL A 143 -1.90 9.47 17.14
N GLN A 144 -2.99 10.05 17.65
CA GLN A 144 -4.13 9.26 18.12
C GLN A 144 -4.83 8.48 16.98
N PRO A 145 -5.21 9.13 15.85
CA PRO A 145 -5.78 8.40 14.72
C PRO A 145 -4.89 7.30 14.16
N ILE A 146 -3.59 7.54 13.99
CA ILE A 146 -2.65 6.54 13.46
C ILE A 146 -2.51 5.37 14.45
N LEU A 147 -2.36 5.66 15.74
CA LEU A 147 -2.20 4.62 16.76
C LEU A 147 -3.41 3.68 16.80
N VAL A 148 -4.62 4.23 16.75
CA VAL A 148 -5.85 3.42 16.87
C VAL A 148 -6.23 2.75 15.57
N ASN A 149 -6.17 3.44 14.43
CA ASN A 149 -6.63 2.90 13.15
C ASN A 149 -5.56 2.08 12.40
N VAL A 150 -4.29 2.24 12.73
CA VAL A 150 -3.18 1.52 12.08
C VAL A 150 -2.40 0.69 13.11
N GLY A 151 -1.96 1.32 14.20
CA GLY A 151 -1.14 0.67 15.22
C GLY A 151 -1.85 -0.53 15.86
N MET A 152 -3.09 -0.34 16.33
CA MET A 152 -3.83 -1.42 17.01
C MET A 152 -4.15 -2.61 16.09
N PRO A 153 -4.66 -2.43 14.85
CA PRO A 153 -4.84 -3.53 13.91
C PRO A 153 -3.54 -4.29 13.59
N VAL A 154 -2.43 -3.58 13.40
CA VAL A 154 -1.13 -4.20 13.12
C VAL A 154 -0.63 -5.01 14.32
N LEU A 155 -0.75 -4.47 15.54
CA LEU A 155 -0.37 -5.17 16.76
C LEU A 155 -1.23 -6.42 16.99
N LEU A 156 -2.55 -6.32 16.81
CA LEU A 156 -3.45 -7.46 16.93
C LEU A 156 -3.15 -8.54 15.88
N ALA A 157 -2.91 -8.15 14.63
CA ALA A 157 -2.52 -9.08 13.57
C ALA A 157 -1.16 -9.75 13.87
N GLY A 158 -0.24 -9.04 14.54
CA GLY A 158 1.04 -9.59 14.97
C GLY A 158 0.94 -10.57 16.15
N ILE A 159 -0.03 -10.39 17.05
CA ILE A 159 -0.28 -11.33 18.17
C ILE A 159 -1.04 -12.59 17.70
N ALA A 160 -1.87 -12.45 16.67
CA ALA A 160 -2.71 -13.53 16.17
C ALA A 160 -1.97 -14.55 15.28
N ASN A 161 -0.75 -14.24 14.84
CA ASN A 161 0.14 -15.11 14.07
C ASN A 161 1.25 -15.70 14.95
#